data_AF-A0AAV3B2X2-F1
#
_entry.id   AF-A0AAV3B2X2-F1
#
_cell.length_a   1.000
_cell.length_b   1.000
_cell.length_c   1.000
_cell.angle_alpha   90.00
_cell.angle_beta   90.00
_cell.angle_gamma   90.00
#
_symmetry.space_group_name_H-M   'P 1'
#
loop_
_entity.id
_entity.type
_entity.pdbx_description
1 polymer ?
#
loop_
_entity_poly.entity_id
_entity_poly.type
_entity_poly.pdbx_seq_one_letter_code
_entity_poly.pdbx_strand_id
1 'polypeptide(L)'
;MDLLFSFTVMLLARTAHETLLRILLFPAGSFRQSRPNASEVLTQHLLQRNLPHWTSFCVNYSTVNNDQFALSNFNWEVKGTNYHILRTGCFPFIKYHCSRAAPQDLHIFNYFFTTLKAINLGIPTLMYGLGSWLFARVTETIPTSCGPVTIYFLIKEDEGAMF
;
A
#
# COMPACT_ATOMS: atom_id res chain seq x y z
N MET A 1 -19.73 0.07 22.64
CA MET A 1 -18.32 -0.31 22.44
C MET A 1 -17.65 0.86 21.75
N ASP A 2 -16.94 1.66 22.53
CA ASP A 2 -16.78 3.10 22.28
C ASP A 2 -15.77 3.42 21.18
N LEU A 3 -16.04 4.46 20.40
CA LEU A 3 -15.18 4.95 19.31
C LEU A 3 -13.73 5.17 19.77
N LEU A 4 -13.54 5.60 21.02
CA LEU A 4 -12.25 5.78 21.68
C LEU A 4 -11.50 4.46 21.89
N PHE A 5 -12.20 3.38 22.23
CA PHE A 5 -11.61 2.05 22.36
C PHE A 5 -11.14 1.53 20.99
N SER A 6 -11.96 1.71 19.94
CA SER A 6 -11.59 1.33 18.57
C SER A 6 -10.36 2.10 18.06
N PHE A 7 -10.30 3.42 18.31
CA PHE A 7 -9.16 4.25 17.93
C PHE A 7 -7.86 3.84 18.65
N THR A 8 -7.95 3.58 19.96
CA THR A 8 -6.79 3.16 20.77
C THR A 8 -6.26 1.81 20.32
N VAL A 9 -7.15 0.83 20.06
CA VAL A 9 -6.77 -0.49 19.54
C VAL A 9 -6.08 -0.37 18.18
N MET A 10 -6.59 0.49 17.28
CA MET A 10 -5.97 0.73 15.97
C MET A 10 -4.56 1.35 16.10
N LEU A 11 -4.38 2.30 17.00
CA LEU A 11 -3.07 2.94 17.23
C LEU A 11 -2.05 1.95 17.81
N LEU A 12 -2.48 1.09 18.75
CA LEU A 12 -1.65 0.01 19.28
C LEU A 12 -1.27 -0.99 18.19
N ALA A 13 -2.23 -1.41 17.36
CA ALA A 13 -2.00 -2.32 16.24
C ALA A 13 -1.00 -1.72 15.23
N ARG A 14 -1.15 -0.44 14.90
CA ARG A 14 -0.21 0.29 14.04
C ARG A 14 1.19 0.31 14.65
N THR A 15 1.30 0.66 15.94
CA THR A 15 2.59 0.75 16.64
C THR A 15 3.28 -0.60 16.72
N ALA A 16 2.54 -1.67 17.03
CA ALA A 16 3.04 -3.04 17.05
C ALA A 16 3.52 -3.47 15.66
N HIS A 17 2.73 -3.20 14.62
CA HIS A 17 3.09 -3.50 13.23
C HIS A 17 4.35 -2.75 12.78
N GLU A 18 4.43 -1.43 13.04
CA GLU A 18 5.62 -0.64 12.72
C GLU A 18 6.86 -1.12 13.47
N THR A 19 6.72 -1.52 14.73
CA THR A 19 7.81 -2.07 15.55
C THR A 19 8.28 -3.41 14.99
N LEU A 20 7.36 -4.31 14.64
CA LEU A 20 7.68 -5.59 14.01
C LEU A 20 8.41 -5.39 12.68
N LEU A 21 7.92 -4.49 11.81
CA LEU A 21 8.59 -4.17 10.55
C LEU A 21 9.99 -3.59 10.78
N ARG A 22 10.16 -2.75 11.80
CA ARG A 22 11.49 -2.21 12.17
C ARG A 22 12.46 -3.32 12.53
N ILE A 23 12.04 -4.24 13.40
CA ILE A 23 12.87 -5.38 13.83
C ILE A 23 13.24 -6.28 12.63
N LEU A 24 12.30 -6.52 11.71
CA LEU A 24 12.51 -7.44 10.59
C LEU A 24 13.28 -6.83 9.41
N LEU A 25 13.11 -5.53 9.12
CA LEU A 25 13.62 -4.91 7.89
C LEU A 25 14.83 -4.00 8.12
N PHE A 26 15.08 -3.55 9.35
CA PHE A 26 16.14 -2.60 9.65
C PHE A 26 17.11 -3.19 10.67
N PRO A 27 18.27 -3.70 10.23
CA PRO A 27 19.30 -4.16 11.16
C PRO A 27 19.77 -2.99 12.05
N ALA A 28 20.24 -3.33 13.26
CA ALA A 28 20.78 -2.36 14.20
C ALA A 28 21.93 -1.58 13.54
N GLY A 29 21.82 -0.24 13.52
CA GLY A 29 22.81 0.65 12.90
C GLY A 29 22.43 1.21 11.53
N SER A 30 21.27 0.84 10.96
CA SER A 30 20.77 1.47 9.73
C SER A 30 20.35 2.93 10.02
N PHE A 31 21.07 3.90 9.45
CA PHE A 31 20.73 5.32 9.57
C PHE A 31 19.32 5.55 9.01
N ARG A 32 18.44 6.18 9.80
CA ARG A 32 17.09 6.55 9.35
C ARG A 32 17.20 7.61 8.25
N GLN A 33 17.19 7.17 7.00
CA GLN A 33 16.85 8.07 5.91
C GLN A 33 15.38 8.48 6.06
N SER A 34 15.09 9.74 5.74
CA SER A 34 13.70 10.19 5.60
C SER A 34 13.03 9.32 4.54
N ARG A 35 11.80 8.87 4.81
CA ARG A 35 11.02 8.05 3.89
C ARG A 35 9.76 8.81 3.52
N PRO A 36 9.36 8.81 2.24
CA PRO A 36 8.11 9.42 1.84
C PRO A 36 6.94 8.61 2.38
N ASN A 37 5.75 9.21 2.37
CA ASN A 37 4.53 8.47 2.67
C ASN A 37 4.18 7.52 1.52
N ALA A 38 3.55 6.39 1.84
CA ALA A 38 3.08 5.46 0.82
C ALA A 38 2.01 6.10 -0.08
N SER A 39 1.20 7.01 0.47
CA SER A 39 0.28 7.86 -0.28
C SER A 39 0.96 8.78 -1.30
N GLU A 40 2.16 9.28 -1.00
CA GLU A 40 2.95 10.10 -1.93
C GLU A 40 3.41 9.25 -3.10
N VAL A 41 3.97 8.06 -2.84
CA VAL A 41 4.37 7.12 -3.90
C VAL A 41 3.20 6.73 -4.78
N LEU A 42 2.03 6.44 -4.19
CA LEU A 42 0.79 6.17 -4.93
C LEU A 42 0.42 7.34 -5.85
N THR A 43 0.44 8.56 -5.32
CA THR A 43 0.08 9.76 -6.08
C THR A 43 1.05 10.02 -7.22
N GLN A 44 2.35 9.95 -6.95
CA GLN A 44 3.39 10.18 -7.94
C GLN A 44 3.39 9.10 -9.02
N HIS A 45 3.13 7.83 -8.67
CA HIS A 45 2.95 6.75 -9.64
C HIS A 45 1.80 7.04 -10.61
N LEU A 46 0.62 7.38 -10.09
CA LEU A 46 -0.54 7.70 -10.91
C LEU A 46 -0.28 8.91 -11.82
N LEU A 47 0.43 9.92 -11.32
CA LEU A 47 0.83 11.08 -12.13
C LEU A 47 1.86 10.73 -13.20
N GLN A 48 2.88 9.94 -12.86
CA GLN A 48 3.95 9.51 -13.77
C GLN A 48 3.39 8.71 -14.95
N ARG A 49 2.39 7.87 -14.69
CA ARG A 49 1.68 7.07 -15.71
C ARG A 49 0.56 7.83 -16.43
N ASN A 50 0.55 9.17 -16.33
CA ASN A 50 -0.44 10.06 -16.93
C ASN A 50 -1.90 9.68 -16.59
N LEU A 51 -2.16 9.34 -15.33
CA LEU A 51 -3.44 8.92 -14.82
C LEU A 51 -3.99 7.72 -15.65
N PRO A 52 -3.44 6.51 -15.47
CA PRO A 52 -3.87 5.35 -16.24
C PRO A 52 -5.30 4.95 -15.88
N HIS A 53 -5.98 4.18 -16.74
CA HIS A 53 -7.27 3.60 -16.39
C HIS A 53 -7.13 2.61 -15.22
N TRP A 54 -6.05 1.81 -15.24
CA TRP A 54 -5.76 0.80 -14.24
C TRP A 54 -4.25 0.65 -14.01
N THR A 55 -3.83 0.29 -12.79
CA THR A 55 -2.45 -0.13 -12.48
C THR A 55 -2.38 -0.89 -11.15
N SER A 56 -1.42 -1.79 -10.99
CA SER A 56 -1.18 -2.62 -9.82
C SER A 56 0.32 -2.80 -9.57
N PHE A 57 0.80 -2.21 -8.48
CA PHE A 57 2.21 -2.25 -8.09
C PHE A 57 2.39 -2.57 -6.61
N CYS A 58 3.62 -2.93 -6.26
CA CYS A 58 4.09 -3.18 -4.92
C CYS A 58 5.16 -2.15 -4.54
N VAL A 59 5.15 -1.67 -3.30
CA VAL A 59 6.21 -0.82 -2.74
C VAL A 59 6.77 -1.45 -1.47
N ASN A 60 8.08 -1.42 -1.29
CA ASN A 60 8.72 -2.08 -0.14
C ASN A 60 8.47 -1.29 1.15
N TYR A 61 8.05 -1.98 2.22
CA TYR A 61 7.86 -1.38 3.55
C TYR A 61 9.11 -0.64 4.08
N SER A 62 10.31 -1.09 3.70
CA SER A 62 11.55 -0.45 4.14
C SER A 62 11.72 0.94 3.54
N THR A 63 11.09 1.24 2.40
CA THR A 63 11.29 2.47 1.63
C THR A 63 10.24 3.56 1.90
N VAL A 64 9.14 3.24 2.59
CA VAL A 64 8.03 4.19 2.81
C VAL A 64 7.51 4.18 4.25
N ASN A 65 6.86 5.28 4.65
CA ASN A 65 6.00 5.32 5.82
C ASN A 65 4.59 4.86 5.45
N ASN A 66 4.05 3.89 6.18
CA ASN A 66 2.70 3.36 5.96
C ASN A 66 1.63 4.26 6.62
N ASP A 67 1.38 5.41 6.02
CA ASP A 67 0.39 6.39 6.48
C ASP A 67 -1.06 5.96 6.20
N GLN A 68 -1.26 4.99 5.30
CA GLN A 68 -2.55 4.41 4.95
C GLN A 68 -2.84 3.11 5.74
N PHE A 69 -2.26 2.93 6.93
CA PHE A 69 -2.48 1.72 7.74
C PHE A 69 -3.98 1.47 8.01
N ALA A 70 -4.40 0.20 8.06
CA ALA A 70 -5.79 -0.25 8.20
C ALA A 70 -6.76 0.13 7.06
N LEU A 71 -6.32 0.88 6.04
CA LEU A 71 -7.07 1.09 4.81
C LEU A 71 -6.82 -0.05 3.82
N SER A 72 -7.92 -0.69 3.44
CA SER A 72 -7.98 -1.83 2.52
C SER A 72 -8.72 -1.49 1.23
N ASN A 73 -9.79 -0.68 1.29
CA ASN A 73 -10.51 -0.23 0.12
C ASN A 73 -10.96 1.23 0.30
N PHE A 74 -10.53 2.15 -0.57
CA PHE A 74 -10.81 3.58 -0.37
C PHE A 74 -10.71 4.36 -1.69
N ASN A 75 -11.31 5.55 -1.70
CA ASN A 75 -11.17 6.50 -2.81
C ASN A 75 -9.86 7.27 -2.68
N TRP A 76 -9.18 7.48 -3.81
CA TRP A 76 -7.98 8.29 -3.89
C TRP A 76 -8.08 9.22 -5.09
N GLU A 77 -8.21 10.52 -4.83
CA GLU A 77 -8.31 11.53 -5.88
C GLU A 77 -6.94 12.10 -6.22
N VAL A 78 -6.61 12.15 -7.52
CA VAL A 78 -5.40 12.75 -8.05
C VAL A 78 -5.77 13.62 -9.24
N LYS A 79 -5.53 14.94 -9.13
CA LYS A 79 -5.82 15.94 -10.18
C LYS A 79 -7.24 15.80 -10.77
N GLY A 80 -8.26 15.68 -9.91
CA GLY A 80 -9.65 15.55 -10.34
C GLY A 80 -10.04 14.18 -10.92
N THR A 81 -9.12 13.22 -10.95
CA THR A 81 -9.42 11.82 -11.29
C THR A 81 -9.48 10.99 -10.02
N ASN A 82 -10.59 10.30 -9.80
CA ASN A 82 -10.74 9.39 -8.67
C ASN A 82 -10.34 7.94 -9.04
N TYR A 83 -9.68 7.29 -8.09
CA TYR A 83 -9.35 5.88 -8.13
C TYR A 83 -9.99 5.14 -6.95
N HIS A 84 -10.55 3.97 -7.22
CA HIS A 84 -10.79 2.98 -6.18
C HIS A 84 -9.48 2.24 -5.95
N ILE A 85 -9.00 2.32 -4.71
CA ILE A 85 -7.76 1.69 -4.28
C ILE A 85 -8.09 0.45 -3.48
N LEU A 86 -7.81 -0.72 -4.05
CA LEU A 86 -7.73 -1.96 -3.30
C LEU A 86 -6.29 -2.16 -2.84
N ARG A 87 -6.09 -2.18 -1.52
CA ARG A 87 -4.78 -2.19 -0.88
C ARG A 87 -4.64 -3.33 0.10
N THR A 88 -3.46 -3.93 0.13
CA THR A 88 -3.11 -4.86 1.18
C THR A 88 -1.64 -4.78 1.58
N GLY A 89 -1.38 -4.93 2.87
CA GLY A 89 -0.04 -5.21 3.34
C GLY A 89 0.32 -6.65 3.01
N CYS A 90 1.39 -6.89 2.28
CA CYS A 90 1.84 -8.21 1.85
C CYS A 90 3.36 -8.29 1.99
N PHE A 91 3.83 -8.54 3.22
CA PHE A 91 5.25 -8.47 3.58
C PHE A 91 6.16 -9.22 2.58
N PRO A 92 7.24 -8.58 2.07
CA PRO A 92 7.83 -7.31 2.51
C PRO A 92 7.25 -6.05 1.83
N PHE A 93 6.14 -6.14 1.12
CA PHE A 93 5.56 -5.05 0.33
C PHE A 93 4.22 -4.55 0.88
N ILE A 94 3.84 -3.36 0.42
CA ILE A 94 2.45 -2.90 0.34
C ILE A 94 2.04 -3.05 -1.12
N LYS A 95 0.96 -3.77 -1.39
CA LYS A 95 0.39 -3.87 -2.74
C LYS A 95 -0.77 -2.90 -2.91
N TYR A 96 -0.77 -2.25 -4.07
CA TYR A 96 -1.83 -1.41 -4.58
C TYR A 96 -2.42 -2.02 -5.84
N HIS A 97 -3.73 -1.87 -5.97
CA HIS A 97 -4.48 -2.06 -7.19
C HIS A 97 -5.39 -0.85 -7.33
N CYS A 98 -5.20 -0.12 -8.41
CA CYS A 98 -5.78 1.20 -8.65
C CYS A 98 -6.65 1.10 -9.89
N SER A 99 -7.95 1.33 -9.73
CA SER A 99 -8.90 1.35 -10.84
C SER A 99 -9.57 2.71 -10.90
N ARG A 100 -9.47 3.39 -12.04
CA ARG A 100 -10.16 4.66 -12.25
C ARG A 100 -11.67 4.41 -12.19
N ALA A 101 -12.35 5.15 -11.32
CA ALA A 101 -13.79 5.01 -11.14
C ALA A 101 -14.36 6.27 -10.47
N ALA A 102 -15.66 6.53 -10.67
CA ALA A 102 -16.34 7.60 -9.94
C ALA A 102 -16.28 7.35 -8.43
N PRO A 103 -16.21 8.39 -7.58
CA PRO A 103 -16.24 8.24 -6.13
C PRO A 103 -17.44 7.42 -5.66
N GLN A 104 -17.21 6.46 -4.75
CA GLN A 104 -18.27 5.60 -4.19
C GLN A 104 -18.08 5.42 -2.68
N ASP A 105 -19.14 5.06 -1.96
CA ASP A 105 -18.99 4.64 -0.57
C ASP A 105 -18.36 3.23 -0.52
N LEU A 106 -17.08 3.17 -0.12
CA LEU A 106 -16.30 1.95 -0.01
C LEU A 106 -16.12 1.50 1.45
N HIS A 107 -16.79 2.15 2.41
CA HIS A 107 -16.55 1.92 3.84
C HIS A 107 -16.90 0.50 4.28
N ILE A 108 -17.96 -0.08 3.71
CA ILE A 108 -18.37 -1.47 3.97
C ILE A 108 -17.29 -2.45 3.48
N PHE A 109 -16.81 -2.28 2.24
CA PHE A 109 -15.75 -3.13 1.70
C PHE A 109 -14.44 -2.97 2.45
N ASN A 110 -14.09 -1.74 2.84
CA ASN A 110 -12.92 -1.47 3.67
C ASN A 110 -12.99 -2.24 4.99
N TYR A 111 -14.11 -2.14 5.70
CA TYR A 111 -14.34 -2.82 6.96
C TYR A 111 -14.31 -4.35 6.79
N PHE A 112 -14.97 -4.85 5.75
CA PHE A 112 -14.98 -6.28 5.42
C PHE A 112 -13.57 -6.83 5.23
N PHE A 113 -12.76 -6.22 4.36
CA PHE A 113 -11.40 -6.69 4.10
C PHE A 113 -10.50 -6.55 5.33
N THR A 114 -10.61 -5.47 6.09
CA THR A 114 -9.82 -5.29 7.31
C THR A 114 -10.21 -6.33 8.38
N THR A 115 -11.49 -6.63 8.53
CA THR A 115 -12.00 -7.66 9.44
C THR A 115 -11.54 -9.06 9.01
N LEU A 116 -11.62 -9.38 7.72
CA LEU A 116 -11.14 -10.66 7.19
C LEU A 116 -9.65 -10.88 7.46
N LYS A 117 -8.82 -9.85 7.27
CA LYS A 117 -7.38 -9.94 7.58
C LYS A 117 -7.14 -10.20 9.06
N ALA A 118 -7.90 -9.54 9.94
CA ALA A 118 -7.80 -9.73 11.38
C ALA A 118 -8.19 -11.15 11.80
N ILE A 119 -9.31 -11.68 11.30
CA ILE A 119 -9.77 -13.05 11.58
C ILE A 119 -8.73 -14.08 11.12
N ASN A 120 -8.11 -13.85 9.97
CA ASN A 120 -7.10 -14.75 9.40
C ASN A 120 -5.67 -14.44 9.88
N LEU A 121 -5.50 -13.58 10.89
CA LEU A 121 -4.20 -13.16 11.44
C LEU A 121 -3.18 -12.68 10.37
N GLY A 122 -3.66 -12.17 9.24
CA GLY A 122 -2.81 -11.76 8.10
C GLY A 122 -2.05 -12.89 7.40
N ILE A 123 -2.35 -14.16 7.67
CA ILE A 123 -1.65 -15.30 7.03
C ILE A 123 -1.81 -15.27 5.50
N PRO A 124 -3.01 -15.10 4.92
CA PRO A 124 -3.17 -15.04 3.47
C PRO A 124 -2.39 -13.88 2.84
N THR A 125 -2.32 -12.74 3.54
CA THR A 125 -1.61 -11.56 3.02
C THR A 125 -0.09 -11.74 3.10
N LEU A 126 0.42 -12.46 4.09
CA LEU A 126 1.83 -12.86 4.17
C LEU A 126 2.20 -13.82 3.03
N MET A 127 1.41 -14.88 2.81
CA MET A 127 1.63 -15.82 1.70
C MET A 127 1.65 -15.11 0.35
N TYR A 128 0.73 -14.16 0.16
CA TYR A 128 0.67 -13.35 -1.03
C TYR A 128 1.89 -12.43 -1.20
N GLY A 129 2.44 -11.91 -0.09
CA GLY A 129 3.68 -11.13 -0.09
C GLY A 129 4.88 -11.94 -0.52
N LEU A 130 5.02 -13.17 -0.01
CA LEU A 130 6.05 -14.12 -0.43
C LEU A 130 5.95 -14.45 -1.92
N GLY A 131 4.74 -14.72 -2.42
CA GLY A 131 4.51 -14.93 -3.85
C GLY A 131 4.91 -13.70 -4.66
N SER A 132 4.47 -12.51 -4.25
CA SER A 132 4.83 -11.25 -4.92
C SER A 132 6.35 -11.04 -4.95
N TRP A 133 7.06 -11.39 -3.88
CA TRP A 133 8.51 -11.28 -3.83
C TRP A 133 9.22 -12.18 -4.85
N LEU A 134 8.72 -13.41 -5.04
CA LEU A 134 9.29 -14.35 -6.02
C LEU A 134 9.05 -13.93 -7.48
N PHE A 135 7.96 -13.20 -7.75
CA PHE A 135 7.54 -12.86 -9.11
C PHE A 135 7.76 -11.40 -9.50
N ALA A 136 8.00 -10.49 -8.55
CA ALA A 136 8.26 -9.07 -8.81
C ALA A 136 9.60 -8.86 -9.54
N ARG A 137 9.55 -8.79 -10.88
CA ARG A 137 10.73 -8.61 -11.73
C ARG A 137 10.79 -7.27 -12.44
N VAL A 138 9.63 -6.67 -12.70
CA VAL A 138 9.55 -5.38 -13.38
C VAL A 138 9.56 -4.31 -12.32
N THR A 139 10.37 -3.27 -12.52
CA THR A 139 10.48 -2.17 -11.57
C THR A 139 10.36 -0.84 -12.27
N GLU A 140 9.81 0.14 -11.56
CA GLU A 140 9.84 1.54 -11.96
C GLU A 140 10.35 2.37 -10.79
N THR A 141 10.96 3.50 -11.10
CA THR A 141 11.42 4.45 -10.08
C THR A 141 10.46 5.62 -10.03
N ILE A 142 9.95 5.90 -8.84
CA ILE A 142 9.02 7.00 -8.57
C ILE A 142 9.78 8.12 -7.86
N PRO A 143 9.82 9.36 -8.40
CA PRO A 143 10.41 10.49 -7.72
C PRO A 143 9.52 10.91 -6.53
N THR A 144 10.13 11.14 -5.36
CA THR A 144 9.44 11.62 -4.15
C THR A 144 10.22 12.73 -3.46
N SER A 145 9.58 13.41 -2.52
CA SER A 145 10.14 14.42 -1.63
C SER A 145 11.38 13.94 -0.85
N CYS A 146 11.48 12.63 -0.60
CA CYS A 146 12.57 12.02 0.17
C CYS A 146 13.58 11.28 -0.73
N GLY A 147 13.51 11.46 -2.04
CA GLY A 147 14.35 10.76 -3.02
C GLY A 147 13.57 9.71 -3.84
N PRO A 148 14.22 9.06 -4.81
CA PRO A 148 13.59 8.06 -5.65
C PRO A 148 13.20 6.80 -4.85
N VAL A 149 11.99 6.27 -5.09
CA VAL A 149 11.50 5.01 -4.52
C VAL A 149 11.24 4.01 -5.64
N THR A 150 11.76 2.80 -5.51
CA THR A 150 11.47 1.71 -6.44
C THR A 150 10.12 1.07 -6.12
N ILE A 151 9.25 1.00 -7.13
CA ILE A 151 8.05 0.16 -7.13
C ILE A 151 8.26 -1.06 -8.00
N TYR A 152 7.47 -2.10 -7.73
CA TYR A 152 7.62 -3.41 -8.33
C TYR A 152 6.30 -3.88 -8.93
N PHE A 153 6.34 -4.45 -10.12
CA PHE A 153 5.18 -5.06 -10.76
C PHE A 153 5.38 -6.57 -10.84
N LEU A 154 4.32 -7.32 -10.55
CA LEU A 154 4.33 -8.78 -10.70
C LEU A 154 4.37 -9.19 -12.17
N ILE A 155 3.70 -8.41 -13.02
CA ILE A 155 3.61 -8.61 -14.46
C ILE A 155 3.86 -7.26 -15.11
N LYS A 156 4.51 -7.25 -16.28
CA LYS A 156 4.67 -6.02 -17.06
C LYS A 156 3.27 -5.53 -17.48
N GLU A 157 2.91 -4.33 -17.05
CA GLU A 157 1.64 -3.72 -17.44
C GLU A 157 1.73 -3.15 -18.86
N ASP A 158 0.65 -3.28 -19.62
CA ASP A 158 0.45 -2.52 -20.83
C ASP A 158 -0.13 -1.14 -20.45
N GLU A 159 0.53 -0.07 -20.88
CA GLU A 159 0.13 1.31 -20.60
C GLU A 159 -1.24 1.67 -21.18
N GLY A 160 -1.70 0.94 -22.20
CA GLY A 160 -3.02 1.11 -22.80
C GLY A 160 -4.11 0.18 -22.23
N ALA A 161 -3.80 -0.65 -21.23
CA ALA A 161 -4.76 -1.62 -20.71
C ALA A 161 -5.99 -0.93 -20.07
N MET A 162 -7.19 -1.32 -20.54
CA MET A 162 -8.45 -0.90 -19.94
C MET A 162 -8.99 -1.90 -18.91
N PHE A 163 -8.39 -3.09 -18.79
CA PHE A 163 -8.81 -4.18 -17.91
C PHE A 163 -7.60 -4.91 -17.31
#